data_AF-A0A7W1G720-F1
#
_entry.id   AF-A0A7W1G720-F1
#
_cell.length_a   1.000
_cell.length_b   1.000
_cell.length_c   1.000
_cell.angle_alpha   90.00
_cell.angle_beta   90.00
_cell.angle_gamma   90.00
#
_symmetry.space_group_name_H-M   'P 1'
#
loop_
_entity.id
_entity.type
_entity.pdbx_description
1 polymer ?
#
loop_
_entity_poly.entity_id
_entity_poly.type
_entity_poly.pdbx_seq_one_letter_code
_entity_poly.pdbx_strand_id
1 'polypeptide(L)' 'MMVTPDKTSRIESNQKDLRAMRIREDILKATADLNQLAGLPADNSKAALIASLQRRIDELRKELIAEMKATDKLR' A
#
# COMPACT_ATOMS: atom_id res chain seq x y z
N MET A 1 -25.40 29.58 -7.96
CA MET A 1 -24.96 28.57 -8.95
C MET A 1 -24.48 27.35 -8.19
N MET A 2 -25.10 26.19 -8.38
CA MET A 2 -24.55 24.92 -7.86
C MET A 2 -23.40 24.49 -8.76
N VAL A 3 -22.20 24.39 -8.20
CA VAL A 3 -21.04 23.82 -8.91
C VAL A 3 -21.21 22.31 -8.88
N THR A 4 -21.65 21.70 -9.97
CA THR A 4 -21.62 20.24 -10.12
C THR A 4 -20.17 19.82 -10.34
N PRO A 5 -19.57 18.97 -9.50
CA PRO A 5 -18.22 18.48 -9.75
C PRO A 5 -18.20 17.72 -11.07
N ASP A 6 -17.27 18.10 -11.94
CA ASP A 6 -17.10 17.51 -13.27
C ASP A 6 -16.87 15.99 -13.16
N LYS A 7 -17.49 15.20 -14.04
CA LYS A 7 -17.42 13.73 -14.00
C LYS A 7 -15.99 13.23 -14.10
N THR A 8 -15.13 13.95 -14.81
CA THR A 8 -13.69 13.65 -14.97
C THR A 8 -12.97 13.71 -13.62
N SER A 9 -13.23 14.75 -12.82
CA SER A 9 -12.65 14.92 -11.48
C SER A 9 -13.04 13.78 -10.52
N ARG A 10 -14.28 13.28 -10.61
CA ARG A 10 -14.73 12.13 -9.82
C ARG A 10 -14.05 10.82 -10.23
N ILE A 11 -13.83 10.62 -11.52
CA ILE A 11 -13.14 9.42 -12.04
C ILE A 11 -11.67 9.43 -11.59
N GLU A 12 -10.99 10.57 -11.68
CA GLU A 12 -9.60 10.72 -11.22
C GLU A 12 -9.46 10.45 -9.71
N SER A 13 -10.38 10.98 -8.88
CA SER A 13 -10.41 10.70 -7.44
C SER A 13 -10.59 9.21 -7.16
N ASN A 14 -11.55 8.56 -7.82
CA ASN A 14 -11.80 7.13 -7.63
C ASN A 14 -10.61 6.26 -8.07
N GLN A 15 -9.90 6.66 -9.13
CA GLN A 15 -8.69 5.95 -9.57
C GLN A 15 -7.56 6.04 -8.55
N LYS A 16 -7.36 7.19 -7.91
CA LYS A 16 -6.38 7.36 -6.82
C LYS A 16 -6.76 6.55 -5.59
N ASP A 17 -8.02 6.60 -5.17
CA ASP A 17 -8.51 5.78 -4.05
C ASP A 17 -8.29 4.28 -4.32
N LEU A 18 -8.55 3.81 -5.55
CA LEU A 18 -8.32 2.42 -5.94
C LEU A 18 -6.82 2.06 -5.89
N ARG A 19 -5.92 2.96 -6.30
CA ARG A 19 -4.46 2.74 -6.18
C ARG A 19 -4.03 2.63 -4.72
N ALA A 20 -4.51 3.53 -3.87
CA ALA A 20 -4.22 3.47 -2.43
C ALA A 20 -4.74 2.18 -1.78
N MET A 21 -5.93 1.70 -2.18
CA MET A 21 -6.46 0.40 -1.72
C MET A 21 -5.58 -0.77 -2.16
N ARG A 22 -5.09 -0.79 -3.40
CA ARG A 22 -4.19 -1.84 -3.90
C ARG A 22 -2.87 -1.87 -3.13
N ILE A 23 -2.25 -0.71 -2.88
CA ILE A 23 -1.00 -0.65 -2.09
C ILE A 23 -1.25 -1.17 -0.67
N ARG A 24 -2.40 -0.85 -0.06
CA ARG A 24 -2.78 -1.40 1.26
C ARG A 24 -2.94 -2.92 1.22
N GLU A 25 -3.57 -3.46 0.18
CA GLU A 25 -3.71 -4.90 -0.01
C GLU A 25 -2.34 -5.59 -0.08
N ASP A 26 -1.40 -5.02 -0.82
CA ASP A 26 -0.04 -5.57 -0.95
C ASP A 26 0.74 -5.53 0.39
N ILE A 27 0.58 -4.46 1.18
CA ILE A 27 1.14 -4.39 2.53
C ILE A 27 0.57 -5.50 3.42
N LEU A 28 -0.75 -5.73 3.35
CA LEU A 28 -1.41 -6.77 4.15
C LEU A 28 -0.93 -8.17 3.76
N LYS A 29 -0.80 -8.46 2.45
CA LYS A 29 -0.24 -9.74 1.97
C LYS A 29 1.19 -9.96 2.46
N ALA A 30 2.07 -8.98 2.27
CA ALA A 30 3.46 -9.09 2.73
C ALA A 30 3.57 -9.24 4.26
N THR A 31 2.68 -8.60 5.02
CA THR A 31 2.61 -8.74 6.47
C THR A 31 2.12 -10.13 6.89
N ALA A 32 1.14 -10.69 6.17
CA ALA A 32 0.67 -12.05 6.39
C ALA A 32 1.77 -13.08 6.11
N ASP A 33 2.52 -12.91 5.02
CA ASP A 33 3.66 -13.77 4.69
C ASP A 33 4.75 -13.70 5.77
N LEU A 34 5.04 -12.50 6.29
CA LEU A 34 5.99 -12.32 7.38
C LEU A 34 5.54 -13.01 8.67
N ASN A 35 4.24 -12.94 9.00
CA ASN A 35 3.67 -13.62 10.17
C ASN A 35 3.71 -15.15 10.01
N GLN A 36 3.46 -15.68 8.81
CA GLN A 36 3.61 -17.11 8.53
C GLN A 36 5.05 -17.58 8.72
N LEU A 37 6.01 -16.81 8.20
CA LEU A 37 7.42 -17.12 8.39
C LEU A 37 7.80 -17.11 9.86
N ALA A 38 7.30 -16.16 10.66
CA ALA A 38 7.60 -16.07 12.09
C ALA A 38 7.32 -17.37 12.86
N GLY A 39 6.28 -18.12 12.48
CA GLY A 39 5.89 -19.40 13.11
C GLY A 39 6.75 -20.62 12.74
N LEU A 40 7.62 -20.53 11.73
CA LEU A 40 8.49 -21.64 11.29
C LEU A 40 9.79 -21.74 12.13
N PRO A 41 10.51 -22.87 12.10
CA PRO A 41 11.85 -22.97 12.70
C PRO A 41 12.81 -21.91 12.13
N ALA A 42 13.76 -21.43 12.94
CA ALA A 42 14.73 -20.44 12.51
C ALA A 42 15.84 -21.09 11.65
N ASP A 43 16.06 -20.58 10.44
CA ASP A 43 17.23 -20.85 9.62
C ASP A 43 17.71 -19.58 8.89
N ASN A 44 18.90 -19.62 8.29
CA ASN A 44 19.51 -18.47 7.62
C ASN A 44 18.71 -17.99 6.41
N SER A 45 18.01 -18.90 5.72
CA SER A 45 17.16 -18.59 4.57
C SER A 45 15.93 -17.80 4.99
N LYS A 46 15.31 -18.19 6.11
CA LYS A 46 14.18 -17.49 6.73
C LYS A 46 14.57 -16.10 7.21
N ALA A 47 15.75 -15.93 7.82
CA ALA A 47 16.22 -14.62 8.24
C ALA A 47 16.36 -13.66 7.06
N ALA A 48 16.89 -14.14 5.92
CA ALA A 48 16.99 -13.36 4.68
C ALA A 48 15.60 -13.02 4.10
N LEU A 49 14.67 -13.98 4.11
CA LEU A 49 13.29 -13.77 3.64
C LEU A 49 12.53 -12.76 4.50
N ILE A 50 12.66 -12.83 5.83
CA ILE A 50 12.07 -11.85 6.75
C ILE A 50 12.62 -10.45 6.45
N ALA A 51 13.94 -10.30 6.32
CA ALA A 51 14.56 -9.01 6.02
C ALA A 51 14.09 -8.45 4.66
N SER A 52 13.91 -9.31 3.66
CA SER A 52 13.38 -8.93 2.35
C SER A 52 11.93 -8.44 2.44
N LEU A 53 11.06 -9.17 3.13
CA LEU A 53 9.66 -8.79 3.32
C LEU A 53 9.51 -7.50 4.13
N GLN A 54 10.32 -7.31 5.16
CA GLN A 54 10.34 -6.06 5.94
C GLN A 54 10.67 -4.86 5.05
N ARG A 55 11.73 -4.96 4.23
CA ARG A 55 12.08 -3.90 3.27
C ARG A 55 10.94 -3.62 2.29
N ARG A 56 10.30 -4.67 1.76
CA ARG A 56 9.18 -4.54 0.83
C ARG A 56 7.99 -3.82 1.47
N ILE A 57 7.65 -4.15 2.72
CA ILE A 57 6.59 -3.49 3.48
C ILE A 57 6.91 -2.00 3.67
N ASP A 58 8.16 -1.66 3.99
CA ASP A 58 8.57 -0.26 4.18
C ASP A 58 8.53 0.55 2.87
N GLU A 59 8.90 -0.06 1.74
CA GLU A 59 8.75 0.54 0.41
C GLU A 59 7.28 0.82 0.08
N LEU A 60 6.40 -0.18 0.25
CA LEU A 60 4.97 -0.03 -0.01
C LEU A 60 4.32 1.01 0.92
N ARG A 61 4.76 1.11 2.18
CA ARG A 61 4.30 2.17 3.10
C ARG A 61 4.69 3.56 2.61
N LYS A 62 5.91 3.74 2.09
CA LYS A 62 6.34 5.01 1.50
C LYS A 62 5.50 5.35 0.26
N GLU A 63 5.23 4.37 -0.59
CA GLU A 63 4.38 4.53 -1.78
C GLU A 63 2.95 4.94 -1.38
N LEU A 64 2.36 4.28 -0.38
CA LEU A 64 1.03 4.62 0.12
C LEU A 64 0.97 6.06 0.66
N ILE A 65 1.97 6.48 1.42
CA ILE A 65 2.04 7.87 1.93
C ILE A 65 2.13 8.87 0.78
N ALA A 66 2.90 8.56 -0.27
CA ALA A 66 3.00 9.41 -1.45
C ALA A 66 1.66 9.51 -2.19
N GLU A 67 0.96 8.39 -2.41
CA GLU A 67 -0.34 8.35 -3.07
C GLU A 67 -1.43 9.10 -2.26
N MET A 68 -1.42 8.94 -0.93
CA MET A 68 -2.34 9.67 -0.05
C MET A 68 -2.09 11.19 -0.11
N LYS A 69 -0.84 11.64 -0.03
CA LYS A 69 -0.49 13.07 -0.18
C LYS A 69 -0.89 13.64 -1.55
N ALA A 70 -0.81 12.83 -2.61
CA ALA A 70 -1.24 13.23 -3.95
C ALA A 70 -2.78 13.31 -4.08
N THR A 71 -3.52 12.64 -3.19
CA THR A 71 -4.99 12.65 -3.14
C THR A 71 -5.50 13.81 -2.29
N ASP A 72 -4.86 14.08 -1.15
CA ASP A 72 -5.20 15.20 -0.26
C ASP A 72 -4.99 16.58 -0.92
N LYS A 73 -4.08 16.70 -1.89
CA LYS A 73 -3.88 17.94 -2.66
C LYS A 73 -5.00 18.27 -3.66
N LEU A 74 -5.94 17.34 -3.91
CA LEU A 74 -7.04 17.52 -4.87
C LEU A 74 -8.42 17.73 -4.20
N ARG A 75 -8.53 17.49 -2.89
CA ARG A 75 -9.75 17.74 -2.11
C ARG A 75 -9.78 19.18 -1.60
#